data_AF-A0A1I9G3W9-F1
#
_entry.id   AF-A0A1I9G3W9-F1
#
_cell.length_a   1.000
_cell.length_b   1.000
_cell.length_c   1.000
_cell.angle_alpha   90.00
_cell.angle_beta   90.00
_cell.angle_gamma   90.00
#
_symmetry.space_group_name_H-M   'P 1'
#
loop_
_entity.id
_entity.type
_entity.pdbx_description
1 polymer ?
#
loop_
_entity_poly.entity_id
_entity_poly.type
_entity_poly.pdbx_seq_one_letter_code
_entity_poly.pdbx_strand_id
1 'polypeptide(L)'
;MTISSQQNFSESDDFSKLMASDSGFRLGHLRLYKAELLGSVDNIEKLQQFRQFFGDSRSFTRLSELFKDDSNKNVALNYFWHQICFNREAMDRILSMATEGNKALLDSIHESMSAKSLKYYHKMFYEDAKKMDKIIMTIEPLPLCAGLKDNMKKQHAI
;
A
#
# COMPACT_ATOMS: atom_id res chain seq x y z
N MET A 1 17.20 -18.81 34.43
CA MET A 1 17.75 -19.38 33.19
C MET A 1 16.90 -18.87 32.04
N THR A 2 17.52 -18.10 31.16
CA THR A 2 16.86 -17.34 30.09
C THR A 2 16.54 -18.23 28.91
N ILE A 3 15.40 -17.95 28.30
CA ILE A 3 14.69 -18.65 27.23
C ILE A 3 15.56 -18.85 25.98
N SER A 4 15.46 -20.01 25.35
CA SER A 4 15.78 -20.18 23.92
C SER A 4 14.74 -21.07 23.28
N SER A 5 13.63 -20.46 22.90
CA SER A 5 12.71 -21.03 21.92
C SER A 5 13.23 -20.66 20.55
N GLN A 6 14.12 -21.47 19.99
CA GLN A 6 14.41 -21.44 18.55
C GLN A 6 13.15 -21.91 17.83
N GLN A 7 12.23 -20.98 17.55
CA GLN A 7 11.16 -21.22 16.60
C GLN A 7 11.79 -21.18 15.21
N ASN A 8 11.88 -22.35 14.60
CA ASN A 8 12.16 -22.49 13.17
C ASN A 8 10.91 -22.02 12.43
N PHE A 9 10.97 -20.80 11.90
CA PHE A 9 9.87 -20.17 11.17
C PHE A 9 9.94 -20.51 9.68
N SER A 10 8.82 -20.99 9.14
CA SER A 10 8.59 -21.21 7.71
C SER A 10 8.31 -19.84 7.06
N GLU A 11 9.07 -19.50 6.02
CA GLU A 11 9.26 -18.14 5.49
C GLU A 11 7.99 -17.53 4.87
N SER A 12 7.13 -18.32 4.23
CA SER A 12 5.86 -17.83 3.65
C SER A 12 4.81 -17.54 4.72
N ASP A 13 4.85 -18.29 5.82
CA ASP A 13 3.82 -18.20 6.85
C ASP A 13 3.91 -16.87 7.61
N ASP A 14 5.09 -16.27 7.74
CA ASP A 14 5.28 -15.07 8.54
C ASP A 14 4.82 -13.80 7.83
N PHE A 15 5.06 -13.67 6.52
CA PHE A 15 4.54 -12.53 5.74
C PHE A 15 3.00 -12.59 5.66
N SER A 16 2.44 -13.76 5.33
CA SER A 16 1.00 -13.94 5.28
C SER A 16 0.33 -13.74 6.64
N LYS A 17 0.97 -14.18 7.74
CA LYS A 17 0.50 -13.86 9.09
C LYS A 17 0.50 -12.36 9.35
N LEU A 18 1.59 -11.64 9.05
CA LEU A 18 1.65 -10.18 9.24
C LEU A 18 0.59 -9.46 8.41
N MET A 19 0.39 -9.86 7.15
CA MET A 19 -0.69 -9.34 6.31
C MET A 19 -2.08 -9.60 6.88
N ALA A 20 -2.29 -10.69 7.63
CA ALA A 20 -3.58 -11.02 8.23
C ALA A 20 -3.78 -10.36 9.61
N SER A 21 -2.74 -10.32 10.45
CA SER A 21 -2.84 -9.96 11.87
C SER A 21 -2.39 -8.55 12.21
N ASP A 22 -1.59 -7.90 11.36
CA ASP A 22 -1.08 -6.55 11.61
C ASP A 22 -1.62 -5.53 10.60
N SER A 23 -2.54 -4.68 11.08
CA SER A 23 -3.19 -3.66 10.26
C SER A 23 -2.23 -2.56 9.80
N GLY A 24 -1.23 -2.21 10.61
CA GLY A 24 -0.23 -1.20 10.29
C GLY A 24 0.70 -1.68 9.18
N PHE A 25 1.21 -2.90 9.32
CA PHE A 25 2.02 -3.57 8.31
C PHE A 25 1.25 -3.67 6.99
N ARG A 26 0.02 -4.21 7.05
CA ARG A 26 -0.81 -4.40 5.87
C ARG A 26 -1.13 -3.10 5.14
N LEU A 27 -1.54 -2.06 5.88
CA LEU A 27 -1.77 -0.73 5.31
C LEU A 27 -0.50 -0.16 4.68
N GLY A 28 0.64 -0.31 5.36
CA GLY A 28 1.93 0.11 4.84
C GLY A 28 2.31 -0.59 3.55
N HIS A 29 2.11 -1.91 3.49
CA HIS A 29 2.39 -2.72 2.31
C HIS A 29 1.49 -2.36 1.13
N LEU A 30 0.17 -2.26 1.33
CA LEU A 30 -0.76 -1.86 0.26
C LEU A 30 -0.47 -0.47 -0.29
N ARG A 31 0.01 0.44 0.56
CA ARG A 31 0.40 1.79 0.16
C ARG A 31 1.54 1.81 -0.88
N LEU A 32 2.30 0.72 -1.02
CA LEU A 32 3.31 0.53 -2.07
C LEU A 32 2.73 0.13 -3.42
N TYR A 33 1.42 -0.11 -3.51
CA TYR A 33 0.70 -0.36 -4.76
C TYR A 33 -0.20 0.83 -5.13
N LYS A 34 0.15 2.04 -4.65
CA LYS A 34 -0.65 3.26 -4.85
C LYS A 34 -1.08 3.46 -6.31
N ALA A 35 -0.18 3.27 -7.28
CA ALA A 35 -0.49 3.53 -8.69
C ALA A 35 -1.55 2.56 -9.22
N GLU A 36 -1.36 1.27 -8.93
CA GLU A 36 -2.26 0.18 -9.32
C GLU A 36 -3.63 0.32 -8.64
N LEU A 37 -3.62 0.68 -7.34
CA LEU A 37 -4.85 0.93 -6.58
C LEU A 37 -5.60 2.15 -7.10
N LEU A 38 -4.93 3.28 -7.30
CA LEU A 38 -5.56 4.49 -7.83
C LEU A 38 -6.03 4.32 -9.28
N GLY A 39 -5.31 3.55 -10.09
CA GLY A 39 -5.70 3.22 -11.46
C GLY A 39 -7.03 2.48 -11.56
N SER A 40 -7.46 1.79 -10.49
CA SER A 40 -8.77 1.14 -10.44
C SER A 40 -9.93 2.13 -10.37
N VAL A 41 -9.70 3.35 -9.85
CA VAL A 41 -10.68 4.44 -9.74
C VAL A 41 -10.62 5.28 -11.01
N ASP A 42 -11.21 4.76 -12.07
CA ASP A 42 -11.14 5.34 -13.43
C ASP A 42 -12.34 6.23 -13.79
N ASN A 43 -13.44 6.14 -13.04
CA ASN A 43 -14.69 6.85 -13.27
C ASN A 43 -15.34 7.38 -11.97
N ILE A 44 -16.38 8.20 -12.12
CA ILE A 44 -17.02 8.90 -11.01
C ILE A 44 -17.85 7.94 -10.13
N GLU A 45 -18.44 6.91 -10.72
CA GLU A 45 -19.25 5.91 -10.01
C GLU A 45 -18.39 5.13 -9.01
N LYS A 46 -17.18 4.74 -9.40
CA LYS A 46 -16.20 4.11 -8.52
C LYS A 46 -15.73 5.06 -7.43
N LEU A 47 -15.47 6.33 -7.76
CA LEU A 47 -15.10 7.34 -6.77
C LEU A 47 -16.19 7.56 -5.71
N GLN A 48 -17.46 7.54 -6.11
CA GLN A 48 -18.62 7.68 -5.21
C GLN A 48 -18.69 6.59 -4.15
N GLN A 49 -18.16 5.40 -4.42
CA GLN A 49 -18.11 4.32 -3.43
C GLN A 49 -17.26 4.70 -2.21
N PHE A 50 -16.42 5.72 -2.28
CA PHE A 50 -15.58 6.14 -1.16
C PHE A 50 -16.12 7.34 -0.39
N ARG A 51 -17.27 7.89 -0.77
CA ARG A 51 -17.85 9.10 -0.18
C ARG A 51 -17.93 9.06 1.35
N GLN A 52 -18.25 7.90 1.93
CA GLN A 52 -18.38 7.71 3.37
C GLN A 52 -17.07 7.89 4.16
N PHE A 53 -15.92 7.81 3.50
CA PHE A 53 -14.61 7.97 4.15
C PHE A 53 -14.16 9.43 4.23
N PHE A 54 -14.96 10.36 3.70
CA PHE A 54 -14.70 11.79 3.76
C PHE A 54 -15.42 12.39 4.96
N GLY A 55 -14.66 13.07 5.82
CA GLY A 55 -15.20 13.68 7.04
C GLY A 55 -16.20 14.82 6.81
N ASP A 56 -16.20 15.41 5.61
CA ASP A 56 -17.19 16.42 5.21
C ASP A 56 -17.63 16.27 3.74
N SER A 57 -18.88 16.68 3.47
CA SER A 57 -19.48 16.57 2.14
C SER A 57 -18.88 17.53 1.11
N ARG A 58 -18.33 18.66 1.53
CA ARG A 58 -17.76 19.69 0.64
C ARG A 58 -16.45 19.22 0.02
N SER A 59 -15.62 18.55 0.81
CA SER A 59 -14.37 17.90 0.41
C SER A 59 -14.61 16.87 -0.68
N PHE A 60 -15.64 16.02 -0.52
CA PHE A 60 -15.99 15.04 -1.54
C PHE A 60 -16.56 15.69 -2.81
N THR A 61 -17.39 16.72 -2.69
CA THR A 61 -17.91 17.48 -3.85
C THR A 61 -16.77 18.08 -4.66
N ARG A 62 -15.83 18.78 -3.99
CA ARG A 62 -14.65 19.37 -4.66
C ARG A 62 -13.79 18.32 -5.36
N LEU A 63 -13.57 17.17 -4.72
CA LEU A 63 -12.86 16.06 -5.34
C LEU A 63 -13.59 15.56 -6.60
N SER A 64 -14.91 15.40 -6.53
CA SER A 64 -15.73 14.93 -7.64
C SER A 64 -15.69 15.90 -8.83
N GLU A 65 -15.66 17.21 -8.57
CA GLU A 65 -15.50 18.24 -9.59
C GLU A 65 -14.12 18.17 -10.25
N LEU A 66 -13.05 18.08 -9.47
CA LEU A 66 -11.67 17.93 -9.97
C LEU A 66 -11.49 16.65 -10.77
N PHE A 67 -12.15 15.56 -10.37
CA PHE A 67 -12.00 14.26 -11.02
C PHE A 67 -12.67 14.17 -12.40
N LYS A 68 -13.72 14.96 -12.63
CA LYS A 68 -14.41 15.04 -13.93
C LYS A 68 -13.62 15.81 -14.99
N ASP A 69 -12.66 16.62 -14.54
CA ASP A 69 -11.76 17.36 -15.41
C ASP A 69 -10.47 16.55 -15.62
N ASP A 70 -10.28 16.03 -16.83
CA ASP A 70 -9.11 15.21 -17.17
C ASP A 70 -7.78 15.93 -16.90
N SER A 71 -7.73 17.26 -17.03
CA SER A 71 -6.52 18.04 -16.74
C SER A 71 -6.14 18.03 -15.26
N ASN A 72 -7.13 17.80 -14.39
CA ASN A 72 -7.00 17.80 -12.94
C ASN A 72 -7.04 16.38 -12.33
N LYS A 73 -7.19 15.33 -13.14
CA LYS A 73 -7.39 13.94 -12.68
C LYS A 73 -6.28 13.46 -11.73
N ASN A 74 -5.02 13.78 -12.02
CA ASN A 74 -3.88 13.41 -11.15
C ASN A 74 -3.92 14.15 -9.81
N VAL A 75 -4.34 15.42 -9.79
CA VAL A 75 -4.52 16.19 -8.56
C VAL A 75 -5.66 15.61 -7.74
N ALA A 76 -6.77 15.28 -8.41
CA ALA A 76 -7.93 14.63 -7.80
C ALA A 76 -7.56 13.27 -7.16
N LEU A 77 -6.87 12.40 -7.90
CA LEU A 77 -6.43 11.09 -7.40
C LEU A 77 -5.45 11.21 -6.23
N ASN A 78 -4.54 12.18 -6.26
CA ASN A 78 -3.68 12.45 -5.11
C ASN A 78 -4.48 12.94 -3.90
N TYR A 79 -5.42 13.87 -4.07
CA TYR A 79 -6.27 14.33 -2.97
C TYR A 79 -7.10 13.18 -2.39
N PHE A 80 -7.71 12.36 -3.25
CA PHE A 80 -8.41 11.14 -2.89
C PHE A 80 -7.53 10.20 -2.05
N TRP A 81 -6.30 9.91 -2.52
CA TRP A 81 -5.36 9.06 -1.81
C TRP A 81 -5.10 9.52 -0.38
N HIS A 82 -4.89 10.82 -0.17
CA HIS A 82 -4.63 11.39 1.16
C HIS A 82 -5.78 11.18 2.14
N GLN A 83 -7.01 11.02 1.64
CA GLN A 83 -8.19 10.80 2.49
C GLN A 83 -8.33 9.33 2.89
N ILE A 84 -7.90 8.39 2.04
CA ILE A 84 -8.18 6.97 2.25
C ILE A 84 -7.00 6.13 2.71
N CYS A 85 -5.76 6.56 2.49
CA CYS A 85 -4.59 5.67 2.57
C CYS A 85 -4.24 5.18 3.99
N PHE A 86 -4.78 5.82 5.02
CA PHE A 86 -4.65 5.40 6.42
C PHE A 86 -5.91 4.69 6.96
N ASN A 87 -6.98 4.62 6.17
CA ASN A 87 -8.23 3.96 6.56
C ASN A 87 -8.25 2.53 6.04
N ARG A 88 -8.28 1.54 6.95
CA ARG A 88 -8.29 0.11 6.62
C ARG A 88 -9.43 -0.26 5.68
N GLU A 89 -10.66 0.11 6.01
CA GLU A 89 -11.83 -0.26 5.23
C GLU A 89 -11.81 0.37 3.82
N ALA A 90 -11.34 1.61 3.71
CA ALA A 90 -11.18 2.26 2.43
C ALA A 90 -10.09 1.58 1.58
N MET A 91 -8.97 1.20 2.21
CA MET A 91 -7.89 0.46 1.55
C MET A 91 -8.32 -0.96 1.12
N ASP A 92 -9.18 -1.62 1.90
CA ASP A 92 -9.76 -2.92 1.54
C ASP A 92 -10.69 -2.80 0.34
N ARG A 93 -11.51 -1.74 0.31
CA ARG A 93 -12.42 -1.46 -0.80
C ARG A 93 -11.67 -1.20 -2.10
N ILE A 94 -10.65 -0.34 -2.08
CA ILE A 94 -9.87 -0.07 -3.30
C ILE A 94 -9.06 -1.28 -3.75
N LEU A 95 -8.59 -2.12 -2.81
CA LEU A 95 -7.95 -3.39 -3.14
C LEU A 95 -8.91 -4.36 -3.85
N SER A 96 -10.14 -4.52 -3.34
CA SER A 96 -11.17 -5.35 -4.00
C SER A 96 -11.42 -4.84 -5.41
N MET A 97 -11.64 -3.54 -5.55
CA MET A 97 -11.89 -2.89 -6.84
C MET A 97 -10.72 -3.09 -7.83
N ALA A 98 -9.48 -2.98 -7.36
CA ALA A 98 -8.30 -3.16 -8.20
C ALA A 98 -8.08 -4.62 -8.61
N THR A 99 -8.33 -5.57 -7.70
CA THR A 99 -8.11 -7.00 -7.97
C THR A 99 -9.24 -7.64 -8.76
N GLU A 100 -10.46 -7.09 -8.73
CA GLU A 100 -11.54 -7.41 -9.66
C GLU A 100 -11.14 -7.09 -11.12
N GLY A 101 -10.47 -5.96 -11.34
CA GLY A 101 -9.97 -5.55 -12.65
C GLY A 101 -8.62 -6.17 -13.05
N ASN A 102 -7.81 -6.61 -12.08
CA ASN A 102 -6.48 -7.16 -12.30
C ASN A 102 -6.15 -8.25 -11.26
N LYS A 103 -6.49 -9.50 -11.56
CA LYS A 103 -6.24 -10.63 -10.65
C LYS A 103 -4.76 -10.85 -10.33
N ALA A 104 -3.85 -10.56 -11.27
CA ALA A 104 -2.40 -10.70 -11.05
C ALA A 104 -1.85 -9.72 -10.00
N LEU A 105 -2.56 -8.63 -9.72
CA LEU A 105 -2.22 -7.71 -8.63
C LEU A 105 -2.33 -8.40 -7.27
N LEU A 106 -3.33 -9.28 -7.09
CA LEU A 106 -3.51 -10.00 -5.84
C LEU A 106 -2.32 -10.93 -5.57
N ASP A 107 -1.88 -11.64 -6.60
CA ASP A 107 -0.70 -12.52 -6.53
C ASP A 107 0.56 -11.73 -6.19
N SER A 108 0.75 -10.56 -6.82
CA SER A 108 1.89 -9.66 -6.54
C SER A 108 1.89 -9.14 -5.10
N ILE A 109 0.72 -8.76 -4.58
CA ILE A 109 0.58 -8.26 -3.20
C ILE A 109 0.91 -9.36 -2.18
N HIS A 110 0.56 -10.61 -2.48
CA HIS A 110 0.79 -11.77 -1.61
C HIS A 110 2.08 -12.54 -1.94
N GLU A 111 2.90 -12.02 -2.85
CA GLU A 111 4.18 -12.63 -3.18
C GLU A 111 5.04 -12.73 -1.91
N SER A 112 5.44 -13.95 -1.59
CA SER A 112 6.20 -14.23 -0.37
C SER A 112 7.53 -13.49 -0.38
N MET A 113 7.89 -12.93 0.77
CA MET A 113 9.15 -12.22 0.95
C MET A 113 10.11 -13.05 1.78
N SER A 114 11.40 -13.09 1.42
CA SER A 114 12.41 -13.77 2.23
C SER A 114 12.50 -13.18 3.64
N ALA A 115 12.85 -13.99 4.64
CA ALA A 115 12.92 -13.54 6.05
C ALA A 115 13.86 -12.35 6.25
N LYS A 116 14.95 -12.28 5.49
CA LYS A 116 15.90 -11.16 5.52
C LYS A 116 15.28 -9.87 4.99
N SER A 117 14.57 -9.96 3.87
CA SER A 117 13.84 -8.82 3.30
C SER A 117 12.69 -8.41 4.21
N LEU A 118 11.95 -9.36 4.80
CA LEU A 118 10.86 -9.09 5.73
C LEU A 118 11.33 -8.36 6.98
N LYS A 119 12.48 -8.75 7.56
CA LYS A 119 13.08 -8.05 8.70
C LYS A 119 13.45 -6.60 8.36
N TYR A 120 13.99 -6.37 7.17
CA TYR A 120 14.27 -5.01 6.68
C TYR A 120 12.99 -4.21 6.44
N TYR A 121 11.98 -4.85 5.86
CA TYR A 121 10.66 -4.26 5.59
C TYR A 121 9.94 -3.84 6.87
N HIS A 122 9.93 -4.73 7.86
CA HIS A 122 9.39 -4.47 9.18
C HIS A 122 10.14 -3.30 9.84
N LYS A 123 11.48 -3.30 9.80
CA LYS A 123 12.27 -2.16 10.30
C LYS A 123 11.85 -0.83 9.66
N MET A 124 11.60 -0.84 8.35
CA MET A 124 11.21 0.36 7.60
C MET A 124 9.83 0.90 8.02
N PHE A 125 8.86 0.04 8.29
CA PHE A 125 7.52 0.45 8.73
C PHE A 125 7.45 0.88 10.20
N TYR A 126 8.18 0.20 11.08
CA TYR A 126 8.03 0.40 12.53
C TYR A 126 9.10 1.30 13.14
N GLU A 127 10.32 1.31 12.62
CA GLU A 127 11.42 2.12 13.18
C GLU A 127 11.60 3.46 12.46
N ASP A 128 11.15 3.59 11.20
CA ASP A 128 11.24 4.83 10.42
C ASP A 128 9.92 5.17 9.69
N ALA A 129 8.82 5.10 10.44
CA ALA A 129 7.46 5.36 9.94
C ALA A 129 7.34 6.71 9.21
N LYS A 130 8.03 7.76 9.68
CA LYS A 130 8.00 9.09 9.05
C LYS A 130 8.60 9.10 7.64
N LYS A 131 9.67 8.34 7.41
CA LYS A 131 10.27 8.21 6.09
C LYS A 131 9.34 7.44 5.16
N MET A 132 8.65 6.41 5.67
CA MET A 132 7.66 5.67 4.90
C MET A 132 6.42 6.46 4.55
N ASP A 133 5.86 7.20 5.50
CA ASP A 133 4.73 8.08 5.22
C ASP A 133 5.12 9.12 4.17
N LYS A 134 6.32 9.71 4.27
CA LYS A 134 6.83 10.62 3.24
C LYS A 134 6.93 9.93 1.88
N ILE A 135 7.52 8.75 1.84
CA ILE A 135 7.70 7.95 0.62
C ILE A 135 6.35 7.66 -0.05
N ILE A 136 5.37 7.17 0.71
CA ILE A 136 4.05 6.79 0.20
C ILE A 136 3.23 8.03 -0.21
N MET A 137 3.38 9.13 0.52
CA MET A 137 2.64 10.36 0.23
C MET A 137 3.24 11.14 -0.94
N THR A 138 4.55 11.00 -1.22
CA THR A 138 5.25 11.86 -2.20
C THR A 138 5.81 11.15 -3.43
N ILE A 139 6.08 9.84 -3.39
CA ILE A 139 6.76 9.13 -4.48
C ILE A 139 5.74 8.20 -5.15
N GLU A 140 5.72 8.16 -6.50
CA GLU A 140 5.11 7.04 -7.20
C GLU A 140 5.74 5.73 -6.69
N PRO A 141 5.01 4.61 -6.55
CA PRO A 141 5.57 3.43 -5.88
C PRO A 141 6.75 2.76 -6.62
N LEU A 142 6.86 2.95 -7.94
CA LEU A 142 7.87 2.33 -8.81
C LEU A 142 9.35 2.50 -8.38
N PRO A 143 9.85 3.68 -7.97
CA PRO A 143 11.24 3.89 -7.57
C PRO A 143 11.62 3.16 -6.27
N LEU A 144 10.66 2.85 -5.39
CA LEU A 144 10.93 2.10 -4.16
C LEU A 144 11.17 0.63 -4.46
N CYS A 145 10.33 0.05 -5.32
CA CYS A 145 10.46 -1.32 -5.77
C CYS A 145 11.78 -1.53 -6.53
N ALA A 146 12.23 -0.52 -7.30
CA ALA A 146 13.55 -0.53 -7.92
C ALA A 146 14.69 -0.51 -6.88
N GLY A 147 14.63 0.37 -5.87
CA GLY A 147 15.64 0.45 -4.80
C GLY A 147 15.72 -0.80 -3.91
N LEU A 148 14.60 -1.51 -3.71
CA LEU A 148 14.56 -2.80 -3.02
C LEU A 148 15.26 -3.90 -3.85
N LYS A 149 15.02 -3.95 -5.17
CA LYS A 149 15.71 -4.88 -6.08
C LYS A 149 17.22 -4.64 -6.14
N ASP A 150 17.66 -3.39 -6.14
CA ASP A 150 19.09 -3.05 -6.18
C ASP A 150 19.84 -3.38 -4.89
N ASN A 151 19.19 -3.22 -3.73
CA ASN A 151 19.76 -3.63 -2.45
C ASN A 151 19.83 -5.17 -2.30
N MET A 152 18.93 -5.91 -2.94
CA MET A 152 19.02 -7.38 -3.02
C MET A 152 20.18 -7.85 -3.90
N LYS A 153 20.49 -7.12 -4.99
CA LYS A 153 21.66 -7.40 -5.86
C LYS A 153 22.99 -7.10 -5.18
N LYS A 154 23.08 -6.00 -4.41
CA LYS A 154 24.32 -5.63 -3.71
C LYS A 154 24.73 -6.57 -2.58
N GLN A 155 23.81 -7.37 -2.04
CA GLN A 155 24.11 -8.35 -1.00
C GLN A 155 24.53 -9.74 -1.53
N HIS A 156 24.47 -9.97 -2.84
CA HIS A 156 24.98 -11.19 -3.50
C HIS A 156 26.36 -10.97 -4.16
N ALA A 157 26.99 -9.84 -3.89
CA ALA A 157 28.32 -9.48 -4.38
C ALA A 157 29.27 -9.21 -3.20
N ILE A 158 29.39 -10.17 -2.28
CA ILE A 158 30.57 -10.38 -1.41
C ILE A 158 30.71 -11.89 -1.22
#